data_AF-A0A3E0GV74-F1
#
_entry.id   AF-A0A3E0GV74-F1
#
_cell.length_a   1.000
_cell.length_b   1.000
_cell.length_c   1.000
_cell.angle_alpha   90.00
_cell.angle_beta   90.00
_cell.angle_gamma   90.00
#
_symmetry.space_group_name_H-M   'P 1'
#
loop_
_entity.id
_entity.type
_entity.pdbx_description
1 polymer ?
#
loop_
_entity_poly.entity_id
_entity_poly.type
_entity_poly.pdbx_seq_one_letter_code
_entity_poly.pdbx_strand_id
1 'polypeptide(L)'
;MDEPVDIESLARLVKEERLRRGRLSLRAAAEQAEVPFNTLARVEKGDLPDLGNFRRIVHWLGLPPERFFAPPQVRAETTPDVIAHHLARDPNLTAAAADKIASLVRDLYTTLADNSESVRVHLRAAQTFRPPAARKLANLLESMQASLDAMPDDES
;
A
#
# COMPACT_ATOMS: atom_id res chain seq x y z
N MET A 1 -5.94 8.61 10.63
CA MET A 1 -5.02 8.12 11.66
C MET A 1 -4.66 6.71 11.24
N ASP A 2 -3.40 6.48 10.91
CA ASP A 2 -2.87 5.17 10.52
C ASP A 2 -3.07 4.23 11.71
N GLU A 3 -3.98 3.26 11.61
CA GLU A 3 -4.22 2.33 12.72
C GLU A 3 -3.05 1.34 12.73
N PRO A 4 -2.18 1.35 13.77
CA PRO A 4 -0.86 0.72 13.69
C PRO A 4 -0.91 -0.81 13.74
N VAL A 5 -2.10 -1.41 13.86
CA VAL A 5 -2.29 -2.85 14.04
C VAL A 5 -3.43 -3.36 13.14
N ASP A 6 -3.17 -4.42 12.37
CA ASP A 6 -4.19 -5.10 11.55
C ASP A 6 -5.10 -5.98 12.43
N ILE A 7 -6.14 -5.35 12.99
CA ILE A 7 -7.10 -5.98 13.90
C ILE A 7 -8.07 -6.92 13.19
N GLU A 8 -8.41 -6.64 11.94
CA GLU A 8 -9.26 -7.54 11.16
C GLU A 8 -8.56 -8.89 10.92
N SER A 9 -7.26 -8.87 10.61
CA SER A 9 -6.48 -10.10 10.50
C SER A 9 -6.36 -10.84 11.82
N LEU A 10 -6.18 -10.13 12.94
CA LEU A 10 -6.17 -10.73 14.28
C LEU A 10 -7.49 -11.45 14.58
N ALA A 11 -8.63 -10.79 14.36
CA ALA A 11 -9.96 -11.35 14.59
C ALA A 11 -10.20 -12.63 13.77
N ARG A 12 -9.82 -12.59 12.48
CA ARG A 12 -9.91 -13.75 11.57
C ARG A 12 -9.04 -14.92 12.05
N LEU A 13 -7.78 -14.66 12.40
CA LEU A 13 -6.84 -15.70 12.84
C LEU A 13 -7.27 -16.35 14.16
N VAL A 14 -7.83 -15.58 15.10
CA VAL A 14 -8.44 -16.14 16.33
C VAL A 14 -9.56 -17.10 15.99
N LYS A 15 -10.46 -16.73 15.07
CA LYS A 15 -11.58 -17.59 14.65
C LYS A 15 -11.08 -18.86 13.95
N GLU A 16 -10.10 -18.74 13.06
CA GLU A 16 -9.49 -19.87 12.36
C GLU A 16 -8.80 -20.84 13.33
N GLU A 17 -8.02 -20.32 14.28
CA GLU A 17 -7.31 -21.14 15.27
C GLU A 17 -8.28 -21.89 16.19
N ARG A 18 -9.38 -21.25 16.60
CA ARG A 18 -10.46 -21.90 17.35
C ARG A 18 -11.06 -23.07 16.59
N LEU A 19 -11.30 -22.90 15.29
CA LEU A 19 -11.84 -23.95 14.43
C LEU A 19 -10.83 -25.09 14.26
N ARG A 20 -9.54 -24.76 14.07
CA ARG A 20 -8.44 -25.71 13.90
C ARG A 20 -8.25 -26.60 15.12
N ARG A 21 -8.36 -26.06 16.33
CA ARG A 21 -8.22 -26.80 17.60
C ARG A 21 -9.46 -27.58 18.03
N GLY A 22 -10.30 -27.99 17.08
CA GLY A 22 -11.50 -28.79 17.36
C GLY A 22 -12.75 -27.95 17.70
N ARG A 23 -12.89 -26.78 17.07
CA ARG A 23 -14.04 -25.87 17.26
C ARG A 23 -14.24 -25.43 18.70
N LEU A 24 -13.17 -24.91 19.31
CA LEU A 24 -13.22 -24.37 20.67
C LEU A 24 -14.30 -23.31 20.81
N SER A 25 -15.03 -23.37 21.92
CA SER A 25 -15.88 -22.27 22.33
C SER A 25 -15.03 -21.04 22.63
N LEU A 26 -15.64 -19.85 22.52
CA LEU A 26 -14.93 -18.60 22.75
C LEU A 26 -14.40 -18.50 24.20
N ARG A 27 -15.11 -19.11 25.15
CA ARG A 27 -14.67 -19.23 26.55
C ARG A 27 -13.46 -20.15 26.70
N ALA A 28 -13.48 -21.33 26.09
CA ALA A 28 -12.34 -22.25 26.12
C ALA A 28 -11.10 -21.66 25.45
N ALA A 29 -11.28 -20.91 24.35
CA ALA A 29 -10.19 -20.21 23.69
C ALA A 29 -9.59 -19.10 24.55
N ALA A 30 -10.43 -18.32 25.26
CA ALA A 30 -9.99 -17.28 26.18
C ALA A 30 -9.19 -17.85 27.35
N GLU A 31 -9.61 -18.99 27.90
CA GLU A 31 -8.87 -19.72 28.93
C GLU A 31 -7.51 -20.20 28.42
N GLN A 32 -7.44 -20.81 27.23
CA GLN A 32 -6.18 -21.26 26.65
C GLN A 32 -5.22 -20.11 26.29
N ALA A 33 -5.76 -18.96 25.89
CA ALA A 33 -4.98 -17.78 25.57
C ALA A 33 -4.66 -16.94 26.83
N GLU A 34 -5.11 -17.35 28.02
CA GLU A 34 -4.92 -16.64 29.28
C GLU A 34 -5.39 -15.17 29.23
N VAL A 35 -6.53 -14.92 28.56
CA VAL A 35 -7.14 -13.59 28.46
C VAL A 35 -8.58 -13.59 28.98
N PRO A 36 -9.09 -12.45 29.46
CA PRO A 36 -10.49 -12.35 29.85
C PRO A 36 -11.42 -12.67 28.67
N PHE A 37 -12.50 -13.41 28.94
CA PHE A 37 -13.51 -13.75 27.93
C PHE A 37 -14.03 -12.51 27.17
N ASN A 38 -14.34 -11.44 27.91
CA ASN A 38 -14.83 -10.20 27.31
C ASN A 38 -13.81 -9.58 26.36
N THR A 39 -12.51 -9.70 26.65
CA THR A 39 -11.45 -9.23 25.75
C THR A 39 -11.45 -10.04 24.47
N LEU A 40 -11.40 -11.38 24.55
CA LEU A 40 -11.37 -12.20 23.33
C LEU A 40 -12.65 -12.04 22.49
N ALA A 41 -13.81 -11.86 23.13
CA ALA A 41 -15.08 -11.64 22.44
C ALA A 41 -15.11 -10.31 21.68
N ARG A 42 -14.45 -9.29 22.22
CA ARG A 42 -14.27 -7.98 21.57
C ARG A 42 -13.27 -8.08 20.42
N VAL A 43 -12.15 -8.77 20.61
CA VAL A 43 -11.16 -9.00 19.54
C VAL A 43 -11.77 -9.73 18.35
N GLU A 44 -12.58 -10.77 18.58
CA GLU A 44 -13.24 -11.50 17.49
C GLU A 44 -14.28 -10.65 16.73
N LYS A 45 -14.74 -9.54 17.32
CA LYS A 45 -15.59 -8.53 16.67
C LYS A 45 -14.82 -7.40 16.00
N GLY A 46 -13.48 -7.40 16.10
CA GLY A 46 -12.62 -6.38 15.49
C GLY A 46 -12.19 -5.25 16.43
N ASP A 47 -12.30 -5.41 17.75
CA ASP A 47 -11.77 -4.42 18.70
C ASP A 47 -10.30 -4.66 19.04
N LEU A 48 -9.53 -3.58 19.17
CA LEU A 48 -8.14 -3.60 19.64
C LEU A 48 -8.07 -3.96 21.14
N PRO A 49 -7.38 -5.05 21.53
CA PRO A 49 -7.08 -5.33 22.94
C PRO A 49 -5.91 -4.48 23.43
N ASP A 50 -5.72 -4.38 24.75
CA ASP A 50 -4.50 -3.80 25.30
C ASP A 50 -3.26 -4.63 24.92
N LEU A 51 -2.07 -4.03 25.06
CA LEU A 51 -0.80 -4.64 24.66
C LEU A 51 -0.53 -5.99 25.37
N GLY A 52 -0.93 -6.13 26.64
CA GLY A 52 -0.73 -7.36 27.40
C GLY A 52 -1.56 -8.51 26.85
N ASN A 53 -2.85 -8.27 26.65
CA ASN A 53 -3.79 -9.22 26.07
C ASN A 53 -3.47 -9.52 24.61
N PHE A 54 -3.06 -8.52 23.83
CA PHE A 54 -2.58 -8.71 22.45
C PHE A 54 -1.43 -9.72 22.40
N ARG A 55 -0.38 -9.54 23.21
CA ARG A 55 0.78 -10.45 23.23
C ARG A 55 0.40 -11.87 23.59
N ARG A 56 -0.53 -12.05 24.54
CA ARG A 56 -1.02 -13.38 24.94
C ARG A 56 -1.81 -14.06 23.82
N ILE A 57 -2.71 -13.32 23.16
CA ILE A 57 -3.47 -13.84 22.02
C ILE A 57 -2.53 -14.23 20.88
N VAL A 58 -1.59 -13.38 20.52
CA VAL A 58 -0.62 -13.64 19.43
C VAL A 58 0.30 -14.82 19.77
N HIS A 59 0.73 -14.94 21.03
CA HIS A 59 1.48 -16.09 21.50
C HIS A 59 0.66 -17.39 21.40
N TRP A 60 -0.61 -17.36 21.80
CA TRP A 60 -1.52 -18.49 21.69
C TRP A 60 -1.73 -18.91 20.22
N LEU A 61 -1.77 -17.95 19.29
CA LEU A 61 -1.80 -18.20 17.84
C LEU A 61 -0.48 -18.79 17.30
N GLY A 62 0.61 -18.76 18.07
CA GLY A 62 1.94 -19.19 17.64
C GLY A 62 2.57 -18.27 16.59
N LEU A 63 2.21 -16.98 16.60
CA LEU A 63 2.66 -16.00 15.62
C LEU A 63 3.58 -14.95 16.25
N PRO A 64 4.50 -14.36 15.47
CA PRO A 64 5.28 -13.20 15.91
C PRO A 64 4.39 -11.94 15.98
N PRO A 65 4.45 -11.13 17.05
CA PRO A 65 3.72 -9.86 17.17
C PRO A 65 3.94 -8.91 16.00
N GLU A 66 5.14 -8.89 15.45
CA GLU A 66 5.60 -8.01 14.37
C GLU A 66 4.76 -8.16 13.10
N ARG A 67 4.10 -9.32 12.90
CA ARG A 67 3.20 -9.57 11.76
C ARG A 67 2.00 -8.64 11.74
N PHE A 68 1.52 -8.24 12.91
CA PHE A 68 0.27 -7.48 13.02
C PHE A 68 0.50 -5.98 13.01
N PHE A 69 1.74 -5.54 13.21
CA PHE A 69 2.11 -4.16 12.99
C PHE A 69 2.40 -3.99 11.50
N ALA A 70 1.96 -2.87 10.93
CA ALA A 70 2.44 -2.50 9.62
C ALA A 70 3.97 -2.53 9.68
N PRO A 71 4.67 -3.26 8.79
CA PRO A 71 6.11 -3.10 8.68
C PRO A 71 6.35 -1.60 8.54
N PRO A 72 7.36 -1.02 9.22
CA PRO A 72 7.71 0.35 8.97
C PRO A 72 7.79 0.46 7.46
N GLN A 73 6.96 1.33 6.88
CA GLN A 73 7.04 1.64 5.46
C GLN A 73 8.49 2.09 5.30
N VAL A 74 9.36 1.17 4.87
CA VAL A 74 10.66 1.53 4.37
C VAL A 74 10.26 2.29 3.13
N ARG A 75 10.08 3.60 3.29
CA ARG A 75 9.90 4.51 2.18
C ARG A 75 11.05 4.15 1.27
N ALA A 76 10.73 3.51 0.14
CA ALA A 76 11.69 3.40 -0.92
C ALA A 76 12.08 4.85 -1.19
N GLU A 77 13.30 5.23 -0.81
CA GLU A 77 13.77 6.59 -1.02
C GLU A 77 13.58 6.87 -2.50
N THR A 78 12.79 7.91 -2.80
CA THR A 78 12.58 8.29 -4.19
C THR A 78 13.92 8.78 -4.74
N THR A 79 14.12 8.73 -6.06
CA THR A 79 15.37 9.23 -6.67
C THR A 79 15.74 10.65 -6.17
N PRO A 80 14.81 11.61 -6.04
CA PRO A 80 15.11 12.91 -5.43
C PRO A 80 15.53 12.87 -3.96
N ASP A 81 15.00 11.94 -3.17
CA ASP A 81 15.36 11.79 -1.75
C ASP A 81 16.81 11.28 -1.60
N VAL A 82 17.19 10.31 -2.43
CA VAL A 82 18.58 9.79 -2.48
C VAL A 82 19.55 10.91 -2.86
N ILE A 83 19.19 11.72 -3.86
CA ILE A 83 20.00 12.88 -4.28
C ILE A 83 20.13 13.89 -3.14
N ALA A 84 19.02 14.24 -2.47
CA ALA A 84 19.03 15.16 -1.34
C ALA A 84 19.93 14.67 -0.19
N HIS A 85 19.89 13.38 0.10
CA HIS A 85 20.74 12.75 1.11
C HIS A 85 22.23 12.83 0.78
N HIS A 86 22.60 12.61 -0.48
CA HIS A 86 23.98 12.79 -0.93
C HIS A 86 24.44 14.24 -0.83
N LEU A 87 23.61 15.20 -1.26
CA LEU A 87 23.91 16.63 -1.18
C LEU A 87 24.11 17.11 0.27
N ALA A 88 23.29 16.61 1.20
CA ALA A 88 23.39 16.95 2.63
C ALA A 88 24.70 16.47 3.29
N ARG A 89 25.40 15.49 2.67
CA ARG A 89 26.66 14.92 3.16
C ARG A 89 27.87 15.40 2.37
N ASP A 90 27.68 16.27 1.38
CA ASP A 90 28.78 16.80 0.57
C ASP A 90 29.57 17.85 1.37
N PRO A 91 30.87 17.63 1.66
CA PRO A 91 31.68 18.57 2.44
C PRO A 91 31.91 19.91 1.72
N ASN A 92 31.67 20.00 0.42
CA ASN A 92 31.83 21.23 -0.36
C ASN A 92 30.58 22.12 -0.35
N LEU A 93 29.46 21.64 0.22
CA LEU A 93 28.20 22.38 0.28
C LEU A 93 27.89 22.81 1.70
N THR A 94 27.37 24.04 1.83
CA THR A 94 26.66 24.43 3.05
C THR A 94 25.29 23.75 3.06
N ALA A 95 24.73 23.52 4.26
CA ALA A 95 23.39 22.92 4.38
C ALA A 95 22.33 23.69 3.56
N ALA A 96 22.38 25.01 3.58
CA ALA A 96 21.48 25.86 2.78
C ALA A 96 21.66 25.69 1.26
N ALA A 97 22.89 25.48 0.78
CA ALA A 97 23.14 25.22 -0.64
C ALA A 97 22.65 23.82 -1.05
N ALA A 98 22.92 22.81 -0.23
CA ALA A 98 22.46 21.44 -0.44
C ALA A 98 20.92 21.37 -0.51
N ASP A 99 20.22 22.03 0.42
CA ASP A 99 18.75 22.09 0.45
C ASP A 99 18.19 22.78 -0.80
N LYS A 100 18.83 23.86 -1.26
CA LYS A 100 18.40 24.58 -2.46
C LYS A 100 18.51 23.71 -3.71
N ILE A 101 19.63 22.99 -3.87
CA ILE A 101 19.83 22.07 -4.99
C ILE A 101 18.82 20.92 -4.91
N ALA A 102 18.63 20.33 -3.73
CA ALA A 102 17.67 19.25 -3.53
C ALA A 102 16.22 19.65 -3.90
N SER A 103 15.81 20.87 -3.57
CA SER A 103 14.49 21.38 -3.94
C SER A 103 14.34 21.58 -5.44
N LEU A 104 15.33 22.17 -6.12
CA LEU A 104 15.32 22.29 -7.58
C LEU A 104 15.24 20.92 -8.29
N VAL A 105 15.98 19.92 -7.78
CA VAL A 105 15.93 18.56 -8.31
C VAL A 105 14.55 17.95 -8.11
N ARG A 106 13.91 18.11 -6.94
CA ARG A 106 12.55 17.63 -6.68
C ARG A 106 11.53 18.27 -7.61
N ASP A 107 11.61 19.58 -7.80
CA ASP A 107 10.71 20.31 -8.68
C ASP A 107 10.84 19.81 -10.13
N LEU A 108 12.07 19.76 -10.65
CA LEU A 108 12.36 19.26 -11.99
C LEU A 108 11.95 17.80 -12.17
N TYR A 109 12.25 16.95 -11.19
CA TYR A 109 11.85 15.54 -11.23
C TYR A 109 10.33 15.40 -11.31
N THR A 110 9.60 16.16 -10.51
CA THR A 110 8.13 16.12 -10.49
C THR A 110 7.55 16.57 -11.83
N THR A 111 8.05 17.68 -12.39
CA THR A 111 7.61 18.19 -13.70
C THR A 111 7.88 17.21 -14.85
N LEU A 112 9.01 16.50 -14.82
CA LEU A 112 9.41 15.63 -15.93
C LEU A 112 8.91 14.19 -15.79
N ALA A 113 8.73 13.70 -14.56
CA ALA A 113 8.25 12.34 -14.32
C ALA A 113 6.75 12.15 -14.67
N ASP A 114 5.98 13.24 -14.75
CA ASP A 114 4.53 13.21 -15.01
C ASP A 114 4.16 13.10 -16.51
N ASN A 115 5.15 13.12 -17.41
CA ASN A 115 4.92 13.11 -18.87
C ASN A 115 4.70 11.70 -19.47
N SER A 116 4.22 10.74 -18.67
CA SER A 116 3.83 9.42 -19.18
C SER A 116 2.51 8.93 -18.61
N GLU A 117 1.46 9.77 -18.63
CA GLU A 117 0.11 9.23 -18.59
C GLU A 117 -0.19 8.50 -19.90
N SER A 118 0.28 7.25 -20.02
CA SER A 118 -0.45 6.29 -20.82
C SER A 118 -1.83 6.17 -20.19
N VAL A 119 -2.84 6.80 -20.78
CA VAL A 119 -4.23 6.67 -20.34
C VAL A 119 -4.64 5.21 -20.56
N ARG A 120 -4.52 4.39 -19.52
CA ARG A 120 -4.92 2.98 -19.59
C ARG A 120 -6.43 2.90 -19.47
N VAL A 121 -7.11 2.95 -20.61
CA VAL A 121 -8.56 2.76 -20.68
C VAL A 121 -8.88 1.28 -20.46
N HIS A 122 -9.31 0.92 -19.25
CA HIS A 122 -9.92 -0.39 -19.02
C HIS A 122 -11.31 -0.40 -19.66
N LEU A 123 -11.41 -0.97 -20.86
CA LEU A 123 -12.68 -1.31 -21.49
C LEU A 123 -13.27 -2.47 -20.69
N ARG A 124 -13.96 -2.15 -19.58
CA ARG A 124 -14.70 -3.12 -18.79
C ARG A 124 -15.67 -3.86 -19.72
N ALA A 125 -15.82 -5.16 -19.52
CA ALA A 125 -16.65 -6.08 -20.30
C ALA A 125 -18.14 -5.66 -20.38
N ALA A 126 -18.43 -4.59 -21.10
CA ALA A 126 -19.76 -4.19 -21.49
C ALA A 126 -20.19 -5.11 -22.65
N GLN A 127 -21.42 -5.61 -22.60
CA GLN A 127 -21.96 -6.53 -23.62
C GLN A 127 -22.03 -5.90 -25.04
N THR A 128 -21.79 -4.60 -25.14
CA THR A 128 -21.65 -3.81 -26.38
C THR A 128 -20.30 -3.99 -27.07
N PHE A 129 -19.27 -4.47 -26.36
CA PHE A 129 -17.91 -4.66 -26.88
C PHE A 129 -17.72 -6.00 -27.60
N ARG A 130 -18.58 -6.29 -28.58
CA ARG A 130 -18.45 -7.48 -29.44
C ARG A 130 -17.20 -7.36 -30.34
N PRO A 131 -16.63 -8.48 -30.83
CA PRO A 131 -15.42 -8.46 -31.66
C PRO A 131 -15.42 -7.45 -32.82
N PRO A 132 -16.54 -7.19 -33.54
CA PRO A 132 -16.58 -6.17 -34.59
C PRO A 132 -16.45 -4.74 -34.08
N ALA A 133 -17.03 -4.43 -32.92
CA ALA A 133 -16.96 -3.10 -32.31
C ALA A 133 -15.55 -2.81 -31.78
N ALA A 134 -14.89 -3.82 -31.21
CA ALA A 134 -13.51 -3.71 -30.74
C ALA A 134 -12.53 -3.39 -31.89
N ARG A 135 -12.66 -4.07 -33.03
CA ARG A 135 -11.83 -3.79 -34.22
C ARG A 135 -12.05 -2.38 -34.77
N LYS A 136 -13.30 -1.90 -34.79
CA LYS A 136 -13.59 -0.53 -35.24
C LYS A 136 -12.95 0.50 -34.34
N LEU A 137 -13.00 0.32 -33.02
CA LEU A 137 -12.34 1.23 -32.09
C LEU A 137 -10.81 1.20 -32.27
N ALA A 138 -10.22 0.01 -32.38
CA ALA A 138 -8.78 -0.14 -32.56
C ALA A 138 -8.27 0.65 -33.78
N ASN A 139 -8.92 0.51 -34.94
CA ASN A 139 -8.54 1.24 -36.14
C ASN A 139 -8.67 2.77 -35.98
N LEU A 140 -9.66 3.22 -35.21
CA LEU A 140 -9.91 4.64 -34.95
C LEU A 140 -8.81 5.23 -34.05
N LEU A 141 -8.41 4.49 -33.02
CA LEU A 141 -7.31 4.86 -32.13
C LEU A 141 -5.96 4.86 -32.86
N GLU A 142 -5.72 3.88 -33.74
CA GLU A 142 -4.49 3.80 -34.54
C GLU A 142 -4.38 4.99 -35.51
N SER A 143 -5.50 5.39 -36.13
CA SER A 143 -5.57 6.61 -36.95
C SER A 143 -5.32 7.89 -36.14
N MET A 144 -5.90 7.98 -34.94
CA MET A 144 -5.68 9.12 -34.04
C MET A 144 -4.21 9.20 -33.59
N GLN A 145 -3.62 8.08 -33.21
CA GLN A 145 -2.22 8.02 -32.79
C GLN A 145 -1.28 8.42 -33.93
N ALA A 146 -1.47 7.88 -35.13
CA ALA A 146 -0.67 8.27 -36.29
C ALA A 146 -0.81 9.75 -36.65
N SER A 147 -1.98 10.35 -36.40
CA SER A 147 -2.20 11.79 -36.60
C SER A 147 -1.50 12.64 -35.54
N LEU A 148 -1.47 12.18 -34.29
CA LEU A 148 -0.76 12.85 -33.19
C LEU A 148 0.75 12.76 -33.38
N ASP A 149 1.30 11.60 -33.73
CA ASP A 149 2.72 11.39 -33.96
C ASP A 149 3.24 12.17 -35.19
N ALA A 150 2.34 12.53 -36.12
CA ALA A 150 2.65 13.34 -37.30
C ALA A 150 2.47 14.85 -37.08
N MET A 151 1.94 15.29 -35.93
CA MET A 151 1.96 16.71 -35.58
C MET A 151 3.39 17.08 -35.17
N PRO A 152 4.02 18.08 -35.79
CA PRO A 152 5.26 18.63 -35.26
C PRO A 152 4.98 19.23 -33.88
N ASP A 153 5.90 19.03 -32.95
CA ASP A 153 5.90 19.75 -31.68
C ASP A 153 5.95 21.25 -31.99
N ASP A 154 4.80 21.92 -31.94
CA ASP A 154 4.71 23.37 -32.08
C ASP A 154 5.23 23.95 -30.76
N GLU A 155 6.56 24.07 -30.66
CA GLU A 155 7.24 24.79 -29.59
C GLU A 155 6.72 26.23 -29.54
N SER A 156 5.96 26.54 -28.49
CA SER A 156 5.64 27.92 -28.04
C SER A 156 6.40 28.24 -26.77
#